data_AF-A0A834XQK0-F1
#
_entry.id   AF-A0A834XQK0-F1
#
_cell.length_a   1.000
_cell.length_b   1.000
_cell.length_c   1.000
_cell.angle_alpha   90.00
_cell.angle_beta   90.00
_cell.angle_gamma   90.00
#
_symmetry.space_group_name_H-M   'P 1'
#
loop_
_entity.id
_entity.type
_entity.pdbx_description
1 polymer ?
#
loop_
_entity_poly.entity_id
_entity_poly.type
_entity_poly.pdbx_seq_one_letter_code
_entity_poly.pdbx_strand_id
1 'polypeptide(L)'
;MDEIYDKISDPDLWGVDDNEVSKIQNFYANKTIFFTGCTGFFGKSIIEKLLRACPKLKKIYLFVRPKKLSAKERIEKYFNDTVFDKLRELQPKFTSKVVIIEGNLESPNLGLSDDDKNIIINEASIFIHNASNVKFDLRVSQSLNCNVIGTKNMLDLATQCKHLEVFVYVSTAYSHCYQQHIYEKCYPPPCDMNMIYDLIDNDRAHTNGLSKTAITELIAPWRNIYTFGKAMAENLVEQYATKSDFYCTIFRPSMIMLSYQEPSPGWTNGNLNGPSSIFTAVGLGIFHIIPKRHSPTDMVPVDMCTNALISTTWAAVNEFKSDQVFVYNYGSSVVNPINGKQFEHLSGFRGADFPSSKMIGPHFLHSTNWYSLFLIGTIILLVIPGIIADIVLLLCGKKPLAIKVARRVIPVVPDLLYFSFFNNWRIHVHETTKVWDKMNKRDNELFFNDLRKFDWGIYCFSYWSGTRKYVLKDPISTLDQGLKRHYYLQNGWNIFCIAFVLLILYIFSNYFSLLLIPFCNLIKLSNVYITNIQ
;
A
#
# COMPACT_ATOMS: atom_id res chain seq x y z
N MET A 1 17.49 18.27 -15.51
CA MET A 1 17.20 17.82 -14.13
C MET A 1 16.57 18.97 -13.37
N ASP A 2 17.19 20.15 -13.45
CA ASP A 2 16.73 21.38 -12.80
C ASP A 2 15.32 21.81 -13.24
N GLU A 3 14.98 21.77 -14.53
CA GLU A 3 13.60 22.03 -15.01
C GLU A 3 12.48 21.20 -14.36
N ILE A 4 12.77 19.96 -13.97
CA ILE A 4 11.78 19.08 -13.31
C ILE A 4 11.69 19.43 -11.82
N TYR A 5 12.81 19.75 -11.18
CA TYR A 5 12.82 20.20 -9.80
C TYR A 5 12.18 21.58 -9.66
N ASP A 6 12.42 22.48 -10.60
CA ASP A 6 11.82 23.82 -10.70
C ASP A 6 10.29 23.72 -10.90
N LYS A 7 9.81 22.78 -11.72
CA LYS A 7 8.36 22.50 -11.85
C LYS A 7 7.73 21.89 -10.59
N ILE A 8 8.49 21.22 -9.74
CA ILE A 8 8.00 20.64 -8.48
C ILE A 8 8.02 21.70 -7.37
N SER A 9 8.92 22.68 -7.45
CA SER A 9 9.09 23.76 -6.46
C SER A 9 8.30 25.02 -6.78
N ASP A 10 7.80 25.20 -8.01
CA ASP A 10 7.03 26.38 -8.44
C ASP A 10 5.70 26.52 -7.65
N PRO A 11 5.60 27.52 -6.76
CA PRO A 11 4.38 27.77 -5.98
C PRO A 11 3.27 28.45 -6.81
N ASP A 12 3.59 28.99 -7.99
CA ASP A 12 2.67 29.75 -8.85
C ASP A 12 1.92 28.87 -9.87
N LEU A 13 2.29 27.59 -10.02
CA LEU A 13 1.56 26.61 -10.84
C LEU A 13 0.07 26.47 -10.48
N TRP A 14 -0.34 26.94 -9.30
CA TRP A 14 -1.68 26.76 -8.74
C TRP A 14 -2.29 28.06 -8.18
N GLY A 15 -1.95 29.20 -8.79
CA GLY A 15 -2.44 30.56 -8.52
C GLY A 15 -3.58 30.70 -7.51
N VAL A 16 -3.24 31.18 -6.32
CA VAL A 16 -4.16 31.44 -5.20
C VAL A 16 -5.06 32.63 -5.54
N ASP A 17 -6.36 32.41 -5.56
CA ASP A 17 -7.35 33.50 -5.50
C ASP A 17 -7.98 33.50 -4.10
N ASP A 18 -7.57 34.45 -3.27
CA ASP A 18 -7.92 34.53 -1.84
C ASP A 18 -9.39 34.91 -1.57
N ASN A 19 -10.22 35.09 -2.61
CA ASN A 19 -11.59 35.57 -2.46
C ASN A 19 -12.65 34.48 -2.25
N GLU A 20 -12.38 33.21 -2.59
CA GLU A 20 -13.36 32.12 -2.45
C GLU A 20 -13.17 31.31 -1.16
N VAL A 21 -14.25 31.13 -0.39
CA VAL A 21 -14.22 30.39 0.88
C VAL A 21 -14.33 28.87 0.63
N SER A 22 -13.48 28.08 1.28
CA SER A 22 -13.55 26.61 1.23
C SER A 22 -14.78 26.09 1.98
N LYS A 23 -15.63 25.33 1.28
CA LYS A 23 -16.80 24.68 1.89
C LYS A 23 -16.38 23.53 2.80
N ILE A 24 -15.32 22.82 2.43
CA ILE A 24 -14.77 21.71 3.21
C ILE A 24 -14.20 22.22 4.54
N GLN A 25 -13.39 23.30 4.53
CA GLN A 25 -12.90 23.90 5.77
C GLN A 25 -14.04 24.38 6.68
N ASN A 26 -15.09 24.97 6.10
CA ASN A 26 -16.26 25.43 6.85
C ASN A 26 -17.02 24.27 7.50
N PHE A 27 -17.16 23.14 6.80
CA PHE A 27 -17.77 21.94 7.37
C PHE A 27 -17.04 21.42 8.60
N TYR A 28 -15.70 21.35 8.55
CA TYR A 28 -14.89 20.93 9.69
C TYR A 28 -14.73 21.99 10.79
N ALA A 29 -15.16 23.23 10.56
CA ALA A 29 -15.06 24.29 11.55
C ALA A 29 -15.92 23.97 12.78
N ASN A 30 -15.37 24.16 13.97
CA ASN A 30 -15.99 23.89 15.27
C ASN A 30 -16.40 22.42 15.51
N LYS A 31 -16.05 21.48 14.60
CA LYS A 31 -16.32 20.05 14.75
C LYS A 31 -15.30 19.37 15.64
N THR A 32 -15.73 18.25 16.23
CA THR A 32 -14.90 17.37 17.04
C THR A 32 -14.82 16.00 16.40
N ILE A 33 -13.62 15.53 16.10
CA ILE A 33 -13.40 14.25 15.42
C ILE A 33 -12.95 13.19 16.44
N PHE A 34 -13.63 12.05 16.47
CA PHE A 34 -13.11 10.83 17.10
C PHE A 34 -12.46 9.95 16.02
N PHE A 35 -11.16 9.70 16.15
CA PHE A 35 -10.35 9.08 15.10
C PHE A 35 -9.67 7.81 15.59
N THR A 36 -9.88 6.70 14.88
CA THR A 36 -9.19 5.43 15.14
C THR A 36 -8.12 5.16 14.07
N GLY A 37 -7.01 4.51 14.45
CA GLY A 37 -5.97 4.12 13.49
C GLY A 37 -4.99 5.23 13.12
N CYS A 38 -4.87 6.26 13.97
CA CYS A 38 -4.00 7.43 13.74
C CYS A 38 -2.50 7.09 13.67
N THR A 39 -2.07 5.95 14.23
CA THR A 39 -0.66 5.53 14.20
C THR A 39 -0.23 4.89 12.88
N GLY A 40 -1.19 4.51 12.03
CA GLY A 40 -0.94 3.91 10.72
C GLY A 40 -0.43 4.91 9.69
N PHE A 41 0.02 4.41 8.53
CA PHE A 41 0.50 5.23 7.41
C PHE A 41 -0.56 6.23 6.94
N PHE A 42 -1.73 5.73 6.55
CA PHE A 42 -2.84 6.56 6.09
C PHE A 42 -3.38 7.47 7.21
N GLY A 43 -3.50 6.93 8.44
CA GLY A 43 -3.96 7.70 9.60
C GLY A 43 -3.09 8.93 9.91
N LYS A 44 -1.76 8.81 9.83
CA LYS A 44 -0.86 9.96 10.00
C LYS A 44 -1.10 11.06 8.96
N SER A 45 -1.28 10.68 7.70
CA SER A 45 -1.58 11.63 6.62
C SER A 45 -2.90 12.35 6.84
N ILE A 46 -3.96 11.64 7.27
CA ILE A 46 -5.26 12.26 7.56
C ILE A 46 -5.17 13.24 8.73
N ILE A 47 -4.51 12.86 9.82
CA ILE A 47 -4.34 13.74 10.99
C ILE A 47 -3.52 14.99 10.64
N GLU A 48 -2.42 14.82 9.89
CA GLU A 48 -1.61 15.93 9.39
C GLU A 48 -2.48 16.90 8.58
N LYS A 49 -3.22 16.37 7.60
CA LYS A 49 -4.02 17.18 6.70
C LYS A 49 -5.15 17.91 7.42
N LEU A 50 -5.90 17.24 8.29
CA LEU A 50 -6.98 17.85 9.05
C LEU A 50 -6.47 18.98 9.95
N LEU A 51 -5.37 18.76 10.68
CA LEU A 51 -4.83 19.77 11.59
C LEU A 51 -4.19 20.95 10.84
N ARG A 52 -3.58 20.70 9.68
CA ARG A 52 -2.91 21.74 8.88
C ARG A 52 -3.91 22.54 8.05
N ALA A 53 -4.83 21.86 7.39
CA ALA A 53 -5.74 22.46 6.42
C ALA A 53 -7.11 22.85 7.02
N CYS A 54 -7.48 22.42 8.22
CA CYS A 54 -8.73 22.84 8.89
C CYS A 54 -8.42 23.60 10.19
N PRO A 55 -7.92 24.85 10.13
CA PRO A 55 -7.48 25.59 11.32
C PRO A 55 -8.61 25.95 12.30
N LYS A 56 -9.88 25.92 11.87
CA LYS A 56 -11.05 26.13 12.74
C LYS A 56 -11.61 24.84 13.34
N LEU A 57 -10.99 23.68 13.09
CA LEU A 57 -11.36 22.43 13.74
C LEU A 57 -11.20 22.57 15.26
N LYS A 58 -12.24 22.19 16.03
CA LYS A 58 -12.28 22.37 17.48
C LYS A 58 -11.32 21.42 18.19
N LYS A 59 -11.46 20.12 17.93
CA LYS A 59 -10.74 19.08 18.66
C LYS A 59 -10.67 17.77 17.86
N ILE A 60 -9.62 16.99 18.08
CA ILE A 60 -9.47 15.61 17.61
C ILE A 60 -9.12 14.71 18.80
N TYR A 61 -9.97 13.72 19.05
CA TYR A 61 -9.71 12.61 19.95
C TYR A 61 -9.06 11.46 19.17
N LEU A 62 -7.81 11.15 19.52
CA LEU A 62 -7.04 10.07 18.92
C LEU A 62 -7.19 8.80 19.76
N PHE A 63 -7.88 7.79 19.24
CA PHE A 63 -7.99 6.49 19.86
C PHE A 63 -6.71 5.66 19.65
N VAL A 64 -5.99 5.38 20.73
CA VAL A 64 -4.68 4.73 20.67
C VAL A 64 -4.56 3.62 21.71
N ARG A 65 -4.01 2.47 21.29
CA ARG A 65 -3.71 1.35 22.19
C ARG A 65 -2.82 1.76 23.38
N PRO A 66 -3.12 1.27 24.60
CA PRO A 66 -2.31 1.54 25.79
C PRO A 66 -0.84 1.18 25.58
N LYS A 67 0.06 1.99 26.14
CA LYS A 67 1.51 1.75 26.18
C LYS A 67 2.07 2.23 27.51
N LYS A 68 3.28 1.78 27.87
CA LYS A 68 3.96 2.18 29.11
C LYS A 68 4.27 3.68 29.25
N LEU A 69 4.08 4.49 28.21
CA LEU A 69 4.40 5.92 28.19
C LEU A 69 3.17 6.75 28.54
N SER A 70 3.37 7.92 29.15
CA SER A 70 2.28 8.85 29.43
C SER A 70 1.62 9.39 28.15
N ALA A 71 0.39 9.88 28.25
CA ALA A 71 -0.32 10.48 27.11
C ALA A 71 0.46 11.65 26.49
N LYS A 72 1.05 12.53 27.32
CA LYS A 72 1.82 13.70 26.85
C LYS A 72 3.06 13.28 26.06
N GLU A 73 3.88 12.38 26.59
CA GLU A 73 5.08 11.89 25.89
C GLU A 73 4.72 11.18 24.58
N ARG A 74 3.55 10.54 24.51
CA ARG A 74 3.06 9.91 23.28
C ARG A 74 2.67 10.93 22.23
N ILE A 75 1.98 12.01 22.60
CA ILE A 75 1.66 13.13 21.70
C ILE A 75 2.96 13.72 21.16
N GLU A 76 3.90 14.09 22.04
CA GLU A 76 5.18 14.69 21.64
C GLU A 76 5.95 13.78 20.68
N LYS A 77 6.12 12.50 21.04
CA LYS A 77 6.80 11.54 20.17
C LYS A 77 6.09 11.32 18.84
N TYR A 78 4.76 11.29 18.83
CA TYR A 78 3.96 11.09 17.62
C TYR A 78 4.13 12.27 16.67
N PHE A 79 4.03 13.50 17.17
CA PHE A 79 4.11 14.72 16.36
C PHE A 79 5.53 15.18 16.04
N ASN A 80 6.56 14.53 16.59
CA ASN A 80 7.96 14.70 16.17
C ASN A 80 8.31 13.98 14.86
N ASP A 81 7.39 13.22 14.27
CA ASP A 81 7.59 12.63 12.95
C ASP A 81 7.65 13.71 11.86
N THR A 82 8.53 13.51 10.89
CA THR A 82 8.75 14.38 9.71
C THR A 82 7.49 14.69 8.90
N VAL A 83 6.48 13.81 8.95
CA VAL A 83 5.19 14.07 8.28
C VAL A 83 4.53 15.35 8.81
N PHE A 84 4.75 15.69 10.08
CA PHE A 84 4.11 16.83 10.73
C PHE A 84 4.95 18.12 10.64
N ASP A 85 6.09 18.14 9.95
CA ASP A 85 6.97 19.32 9.88
C ASP A 85 6.21 20.56 9.38
N LYS A 86 5.52 20.42 8.25
CA LYS A 86 4.71 21.50 7.66
C LYS A 86 3.53 21.90 8.55
N LEU A 87 2.92 20.95 9.27
CA LEU A 87 1.89 21.25 10.27
C LEU A 87 2.44 22.10 11.41
N ARG A 88 3.64 21.76 11.92
CA ARG A 88 4.27 22.51 13.03
C ARG A 88 4.64 23.93 12.63
N GLU A 89 5.08 24.14 11.39
CA GLU A 89 5.34 25.48 10.84
C GLU A 89 4.06 26.30 10.71
N LEU A 90 3.03 25.75 10.06
CA LEU A 90 1.82 26.51 9.72
C LEU A 90 0.83 26.68 10.87
N GLN A 91 0.80 25.74 11.82
CA GLN A 91 -0.18 25.70 12.91
C GLN A 91 0.49 25.38 14.25
N PRO A 92 1.42 26.19 14.77
CA PRO A 92 2.27 25.81 15.92
C PRO A 92 1.51 25.44 17.21
N LYS A 93 0.24 25.87 17.36
CA LYS A 93 -0.62 25.55 18.51
C LYS A 93 -1.55 24.35 18.28
N PHE A 94 -1.37 23.58 17.20
CA PHE A 94 -2.27 22.47 16.83
C PHE A 94 -2.43 21.42 17.95
N THR A 95 -1.40 21.20 18.78
CA THR A 95 -1.41 20.22 19.87
C THR A 95 -2.51 20.49 20.90
N SER A 96 -2.90 21.75 21.09
CA SER A 96 -4.01 22.12 21.98
C SER A 96 -5.37 21.54 21.56
N LYS A 97 -5.49 21.11 20.30
CA LYS A 97 -6.69 20.50 19.73
C LYS A 97 -6.68 18.98 19.84
N VAL A 98 -5.58 18.37 20.30
CA VAL A 98 -5.40 16.91 20.24
C VAL A 98 -5.49 16.32 21.64
N VAL A 99 -6.36 15.31 21.80
CA VAL A 99 -6.50 14.54 23.03
C VAL A 99 -6.32 13.07 22.71
N ILE A 100 -5.50 12.35 23.49
CA ILE A 100 -5.39 10.90 23.37
C ILE A 100 -6.46 10.25 24.23
N ILE A 101 -7.19 9.31 23.63
CA ILE A 101 -8.06 8.38 24.35
C ILE A 101 -7.45 6.98 24.24
N GLU A 102 -7.26 6.35 25.39
CA GLU A 102 -6.74 4.99 25.43
C GLU A 102 -7.83 3.97 25.20
N GLY A 103 -7.55 3.01 24.34
CA GLY A 103 -8.47 1.90 24.14
C GLY A 103 -7.95 0.89 23.12
N ASN A 104 -8.67 -0.22 23.01
CA ASN A 104 -8.35 -1.32 22.13
C ASN A 104 -9.63 -1.91 21.52
N LEU A 105 -9.66 -2.03 20.19
CA LEU A 105 -10.79 -2.59 19.45
C LEU A 105 -11.12 -4.03 19.85
N GLU A 106 -10.12 -4.78 20.31
CA GLU A 106 -10.26 -6.17 20.71
C GLU A 106 -10.71 -6.33 22.17
N SER A 107 -10.76 -5.24 22.94
CA SER A 107 -11.14 -5.28 24.35
C SER A 107 -12.66 -5.08 24.54
N PRO A 108 -13.25 -5.68 25.60
CA PRO A 108 -14.61 -5.36 26.01
C PRO A 108 -14.76 -3.84 26.19
N ASN A 109 -15.91 -3.29 25.78
CA ASN A 109 -16.19 -1.84 25.81
C ASN A 109 -15.09 -0.99 25.15
N LEU A 110 -14.38 -1.53 24.15
CA LEU A 110 -13.27 -0.87 23.46
C LEU A 110 -12.09 -0.52 24.38
N GLY A 111 -12.05 -1.06 25.61
CA GLY A 111 -11.08 -0.70 26.63
C GLY A 111 -11.15 0.76 27.09
N LEU A 112 -12.28 1.42 26.89
CA LEU A 112 -12.50 2.82 27.30
C LEU A 112 -12.82 2.89 28.79
N SER A 113 -12.35 3.97 29.43
CA SER A 113 -12.88 4.40 30.73
C SER A 113 -14.29 4.97 30.57
N ASP A 114 -15.09 4.97 31.64
CA ASP A 114 -16.42 5.60 31.61
C ASP A 114 -16.33 7.09 31.30
N ASP A 115 -15.30 7.78 31.81
CA ASP A 115 -15.04 9.20 31.54
C ASP A 115 -14.75 9.45 30.06
N ASP A 116 -13.82 8.70 29.46
CA ASP A 116 -13.50 8.83 28.03
C ASP A 116 -14.70 8.52 27.16
N LYS A 117 -15.46 7.46 27.51
CA LYS A 117 -16.68 7.08 26.81
C LYS A 117 -17.71 8.22 26.86
N ASN A 118 -17.92 8.81 28.02
CA ASN A 118 -18.83 9.94 28.20
C ASN A 118 -18.38 11.17 27.42
N ILE A 119 -17.07 11.48 27.40
CA ILE A 119 -16.53 12.58 26.60
C ILE A 119 -16.83 12.37 25.11
N ILE A 120 -16.59 11.16 24.59
CA ILE A 120 -16.86 10.84 23.18
C ILE A 120 -18.35 11.02 22.87
N ILE A 121 -19.23 10.43 23.70
CA ILE A 121 -20.68 10.49 23.54
C ILE A 121 -21.21 11.93 23.49
N ASN A 122 -20.64 12.81 24.32
CA ASN A 122 -21.13 14.19 24.44
C ASN A 122 -20.48 15.15 23.43
N GLU A 123 -19.25 14.92 22.98
CA GLU A 123 -18.50 15.91 22.19
C GLU A 123 -18.30 15.55 20.72
N ALA A 124 -18.28 14.26 20.35
CA ALA A 124 -17.91 13.85 19.01
C ALA A 124 -19.02 14.15 17.98
N SER A 125 -18.64 14.84 16.90
CA SER A 125 -19.53 15.15 15.77
C SER A 125 -19.18 14.35 14.52
N ILE A 126 -17.96 13.82 14.43
CA ILE A 126 -17.49 13.02 13.29
C ILE A 126 -16.71 11.83 13.83
N PHE A 127 -17.06 10.62 13.39
CA PHE A 127 -16.26 9.42 13.60
C PHE A 127 -15.49 9.10 12.32
N ILE A 128 -14.17 8.95 12.42
CA ILE A 128 -13.35 8.39 11.34
C ILE A 128 -12.74 7.09 11.84
N HIS A 129 -13.39 5.98 11.47
CA HIS A 129 -12.95 4.64 11.82
C HIS A 129 -12.00 4.09 10.75
N ASN A 130 -10.71 4.38 10.92
CA ASN A 130 -9.63 3.91 10.03
C ASN A 130 -8.82 2.75 10.63
N ALA A 131 -8.95 2.46 11.93
CA ALA A 131 -8.26 1.34 12.54
C ALA A 131 -8.67 0.00 11.91
N SER A 132 -7.68 -0.79 11.55
CA SER A 132 -7.87 -2.14 11.05
C SER A 132 -6.57 -2.91 11.19
N ASN A 133 -6.67 -4.22 11.33
CA ASN A 133 -5.54 -5.11 11.23
C ASN A 133 -5.40 -5.61 9.78
N VAL A 134 -4.32 -5.17 9.12
CA VAL A 134 -4.10 -5.33 7.67
C VAL A 134 -3.09 -6.43 7.32
N LYS A 135 -2.61 -7.17 8.34
CA LYS A 135 -1.64 -8.25 8.14
C LYS A 135 -2.38 -9.52 7.69
N PHE A 136 -1.92 -10.12 6.60
CA PHE A 136 -2.54 -11.31 6.01
C PHE A 136 -2.19 -12.61 6.73
N ASP A 137 -1.17 -12.61 7.59
CA ASP A 137 -0.65 -13.77 8.32
C ASP A 137 -1.16 -13.89 9.76
N LEU A 138 -2.17 -13.12 10.13
CA LEU A 138 -2.77 -13.18 11.47
C LEU A 138 -3.72 -14.34 11.64
N ARG A 139 -3.91 -14.73 12.91
CA ARG A 139 -4.98 -15.62 13.31
C ARG A 139 -6.34 -15.05 12.94
N VAL A 140 -7.25 -15.92 12.56
CA VAL A 140 -8.61 -15.56 12.16
C VAL A 140 -9.32 -14.82 13.27
N SER A 141 -9.23 -15.35 14.50
CA SER A 141 -9.81 -14.72 15.69
C SER A 141 -9.30 -13.30 15.89
N GLN A 142 -8.00 -13.05 15.75
CA GLN A 142 -7.43 -11.70 15.90
C GLN A 142 -7.91 -10.75 14.81
N SER A 143 -7.93 -11.20 13.55
CA SER A 143 -8.41 -10.40 12.43
C SER A 143 -9.89 -10.03 12.59
N LEU A 144 -10.75 -11.01 12.89
CA LEU A 144 -12.19 -10.80 13.01
C LEU A 144 -12.57 -10.01 14.27
N ASN A 145 -11.93 -10.26 15.42
CA ASN A 145 -12.15 -9.45 16.62
C ASN A 145 -11.80 -7.98 16.38
N CYS A 146 -10.70 -7.69 15.69
CA CYS A 146 -10.30 -6.32 15.42
C CYS A 146 -11.18 -5.66 14.34
N ASN A 147 -11.34 -6.32 13.18
CA ASN A 147 -11.92 -5.72 11.99
C ASN A 147 -13.45 -5.79 11.94
N VAL A 148 -14.07 -6.80 12.56
CA VAL A 148 -15.53 -6.99 12.54
C VAL A 148 -16.12 -6.61 13.89
N ILE A 149 -15.74 -7.32 14.96
CA ILE A 149 -16.30 -7.06 16.31
C ILE A 149 -15.93 -5.66 16.79
N GLY A 150 -14.68 -5.24 16.60
CA GLY A 150 -14.23 -3.88 16.91
C GLY A 150 -14.99 -2.80 16.14
N THR A 151 -15.32 -3.04 14.86
CA THR A 151 -16.16 -2.12 14.06
C THR A 151 -17.58 -2.08 14.61
N LYS A 152 -18.19 -3.24 14.93
CA LYS A 152 -19.52 -3.30 15.55
C LYS A 152 -19.56 -2.49 16.85
N ASN A 153 -18.58 -2.68 17.72
CA ASN A 153 -18.50 -1.97 19.01
C ASN A 153 -18.32 -0.45 18.81
N MET A 154 -17.61 -0.03 17.75
CA MET A 154 -17.47 1.39 17.39
C MET A 154 -18.78 1.98 16.86
N LEU A 155 -19.55 1.22 16.08
CA LEU A 155 -20.89 1.59 15.66
C LEU A 155 -21.86 1.67 16.85
N ASP A 156 -21.78 0.71 17.78
CA ASP A 156 -22.57 0.73 19.03
C ASP A 156 -22.24 1.95 19.90
N LEU A 157 -20.98 2.41 19.92
CA LEU A 157 -20.61 3.66 20.59
C LEU A 157 -21.14 4.89 19.83
N ALA A 158 -21.10 4.85 18.50
CA ALA A 158 -21.57 5.92 17.64
C ALA A 158 -23.08 6.19 17.83
N THR A 159 -23.91 5.15 17.98
CA THR A 159 -25.35 5.29 18.25
C THR A 159 -25.68 5.91 19.61
N GLN A 160 -24.72 5.93 20.54
CA GLN A 160 -24.88 6.61 21.82
C GLN A 160 -24.54 8.11 21.75
N CYS A 161 -23.88 8.57 20.67
CA CYS A 161 -23.38 9.95 20.57
C CYS A 161 -24.50 10.97 20.30
N LYS A 162 -24.49 12.09 21.02
CA LYS A 162 -25.57 13.10 20.99
C LYS A 162 -25.55 14.03 19.78
N HIS A 163 -24.39 14.21 19.17
CA HIS A 163 -24.15 15.24 18.14
C HIS A 163 -23.44 14.67 16.91
N LEU A 164 -23.45 13.35 16.75
CA LEU A 164 -22.78 12.70 15.63
C LEU A 164 -23.49 13.05 14.33
N GLU A 165 -22.76 13.59 13.35
CA GLU A 165 -23.29 13.88 12.02
C GLU A 165 -22.93 12.78 11.03
N VAL A 166 -21.75 12.18 11.17
CA VAL A 166 -21.28 11.15 10.24
C VAL A 166 -20.32 10.15 10.87
N PHE A 167 -20.52 8.87 10.54
CA PHE A 167 -19.60 7.77 10.77
C PHE A 167 -18.93 7.37 9.46
N VAL A 168 -17.61 7.56 9.39
CA VAL A 168 -16.78 7.23 8.22
C VAL A 168 -16.05 5.93 8.49
N TYR A 169 -16.39 4.88 7.73
CA TYR A 169 -15.69 3.61 7.74
C TYR A 169 -14.67 3.53 6.60
N VAL A 170 -13.39 3.38 6.94
CA VAL A 170 -12.36 3.13 5.92
C VAL A 170 -12.27 1.64 5.65
N SER A 171 -12.77 1.23 4.49
CA SER A 171 -12.66 -0.12 3.96
C SER A 171 -11.49 -0.23 2.98
N THR A 172 -11.63 -1.02 1.94
CA THR A 172 -10.67 -1.17 0.84
C THR A 172 -11.42 -1.51 -0.44
N ALA A 173 -10.93 -1.04 -1.59
CA ALA A 173 -11.49 -1.40 -2.89
C ALA A 173 -11.45 -2.91 -3.16
N TYR A 174 -10.66 -3.67 -2.39
CA TYR A 174 -10.52 -5.12 -2.53
C TYR A 174 -11.40 -5.93 -1.56
N SER A 175 -12.31 -5.30 -0.81
CA SER A 175 -13.24 -6.01 0.07
C SER A 175 -14.10 -7.00 -0.71
N HIS A 176 -14.39 -6.70 -1.97
CA HIS A 176 -15.11 -7.57 -2.90
C HIS A 176 -14.22 -8.03 -4.06
N CYS A 177 -12.97 -8.38 -3.78
CA CYS A 177 -11.96 -8.73 -4.81
C CYS A 177 -12.26 -10.00 -5.63
N TYR A 178 -13.33 -10.74 -5.32
CA TYR A 178 -13.86 -11.81 -6.16
C TYR A 178 -14.65 -11.27 -7.37
N GLN A 179 -15.08 -10.01 -7.32
CA GLN A 179 -15.69 -9.30 -8.44
C GLN A 179 -14.61 -8.65 -9.29
N GLN A 180 -14.73 -8.72 -10.61
CA GLN A 180 -13.82 -8.00 -11.51
C GLN A 180 -14.17 -6.49 -11.57
N HIS A 181 -15.45 -6.14 -11.59
CA HIS A 181 -15.91 -4.76 -11.58
C HIS A 181 -16.46 -4.41 -10.19
N ILE A 182 -15.81 -3.45 -9.54
CA ILE A 182 -16.13 -3.05 -8.17
C ILE A 182 -16.78 -1.67 -8.24
N TYR A 183 -18.06 -1.63 -7.92
CA TYR A 183 -18.91 -0.45 -8.00
C TYR A 183 -19.09 0.19 -6.62
N GLU A 184 -19.47 1.45 -6.61
CA GLU A 184 -19.84 2.22 -5.40
C GLU A 184 -21.24 1.85 -4.93
N LYS A 185 -21.35 0.62 -4.43
CA LYS A 185 -22.56 0.09 -3.80
C LYS A 185 -22.21 -0.83 -2.65
N CYS A 186 -23.19 -1.10 -1.82
CA CYS A 186 -23.14 -2.23 -0.90
C CYS A 186 -23.29 -3.54 -1.66
N TYR A 187 -22.68 -4.58 -1.09
CA TYR A 187 -22.73 -5.95 -1.61
C TYR A 187 -23.30 -6.85 -0.52
N PRO A 188 -23.89 -8.01 -0.88
CA PRO A 188 -24.41 -8.94 0.09
C PRO A 188 -23.38 -9.30 1.17
N PRO A 189 -23.81 -9.50 2.43
CA PRO A 189 -22.90 -9.87 3.50
C PRO A 189 -22.19 -11.20 3.20
N PRO A 190 -20.93 -11.37 3.63
CA PRO A 190 -20.26 -12.67 3.54
C PRO A 190 -20.99 -13.78 4.30
N CYS A 191 -21.47 -13.46 5.50
CA CYS A 191 -22.21 -14.37 6.38
C CYS A 191 -22.98 -13.56 7.44
N ASP A 192 -23.71 -14.24 8.31
CA ASP A 192 -24.29 -13.61 9.51
C ASP A 192 -23.26 -13.47 10.65
N MET A 193 -23.65 -12.77 11.72
CA MET A 193 -22.80 -12.57 12.89
C MET A 193 -22.56 -13.85 13.70
N ASN A 194 -23.47 -14.83 13.67
CA ASN A 194 -23.29 -16.08 14.42
C ASN A 194 -22.11 -16.86 13.85
N MET A 195 -22.01 -16.94 12.51
CA MET A 195 -20.85 -17.55 11.85
C MET A 195 -19.54 -16.81 12.19
N ILE A 196 -19.56 -15.49 12.37
CA ILE A 196 -18.37 -14.74 12.81
C ILE A 196 -17.94 -15.17 14.21
N TYR A 197 -18.88 -15.33 15.15
CA TYR A 197 -18.58 -15.81 16.50
C TYR A 197 -18.05 -17.24 16.48
N ASP A 198 -18.69 -18.13 15.72
CA ASP A 198 -18.25 -19.52 15.57
C ASP A 198 -16.84 -19.63 14.99
N LEU A 199 -16.50 -18.81 13.98
CA LEU A 199 -15.15 -18.76 13.40
C LEU A 199 -14.10 -18.32 14.42
N ILE A 200 -14.44 -17.32 15.25
CA ILE A 200 -13.55 -16.81 16.29
C ILE A 200 -13.31 -17.89 17.36
N ASP A 201 -14.36 -18.55 17.83
CA ASP A 201 -14.27 -19.55 18.89
C ASP A 201 -13.59 -20.83 18.41
N ASN A 202 -13.87 -21.25 17.17
CA ASN A 202 -13.18 -22.36 16.53
C ASN A 202 -11.68 -22.10 16.36
N ASP A 203 -11.28 -20.91 15.89
CA ASP A 203 -9.86 -20.54 15.79
C ASP A 203 -9.16 -20.49 17.17
N ARG A 204 -9.87 -20.09 18.23
CA ARG A 204 -9.33 -20.09 19.62
C ARG A 204 -9.18 -21.50 20.19
N ALA A 205 -10.10 -22.41 19.87
CA ALA A 205 -10.04 -23.80 20.32
C ALA A 205 -8.82 -24.57 19.76
N HIS A 206 -8.27 -24.12 18.63
CA HIS A 206 -7.08 -24.71 18.02
C HIS A 206 -5.81 -24.00 18.51
N THR A 207 -4.87 -24.76 19.11
CA THR A 207 -3.61 -24.20 19.65
C THR A 207 -2.84 -23.39 18.62
N ASN A 208 -2.87 -23.79 17.34
CA ASN A 208 -2.19 -23.13 16.22
C ASN A 208 -3.11 -22.26 15.36
N GLY A 209 -4.38 -22.08 15.74
CA GLY A 209 -5.42 -21.49 14.89
C GLY A 209 -5.90 -22.44 13.79
N LEU A 210 -6.81 -21.95 12.95
CA LEU A 210 -7.31 -22.69 11.80
C LEU A 210 -6.21 -22.93 10.75
N SER A 211 -6.27 -24.07 10.07
CA SER A 211 -5.35 -24.36 8.96
C SER A 211 -5.61 -23.43 7.77
N LYS A 212 -4.58 -23.15 6.98
CA LYS A 212 -4.72 -22.28 5.79
C LYS A 212 -5.77 -22.82 4.80
N THR A 213 -5.86 -24.14 4.64
CA THR A 213 -6.85 -24.80 3.78
C THR A 213 -8.26 -24.57 4.31
N ALA A 214 -8.50 -24.83 5.60
CA ALA A 214 -9.81 -24.62 6.22
C ALA A 214 -10.24 -23.15 6.11
N ILE A 215 -9.32 -22.20 6.37
CA ILE A 215 -9.60 -20.77 6.22
C ILE A 215 -10.04 -20.46 4.79
N THR A 216 -9.31 -20.95 3.79
CA THR A 216 -9.59 -20.68 2.37
C THR A 216 -10.97 -21.19 1.95
N GLU A 217 -11.37 -22.35 2.44
CA GLU A 217 -12.70 -22.93 2.17
C GLU A 217 -13.81 -22.14 2.87
N LEU A 218 -13.62 -21.79 4.14
CA LEU A 218 -14.61 -21.09 4.96
C LEU A 218 -14.90 -19.67 4.49
N ILE A 219 -13.89 -18.98 3.96
CA ILE A 219 -14.03 -17.60 3.50
C ILE A 219 -14.24 -17.49 2.00
N ALA A 220 -14.41 -18.59 1.26
CA ALA A 220 -14.65 -18.50 -0.18
C ALA A 220 -15.89 -17.64 -0.48
N PRO A 221 -15.88 -16.77 -1.51
CA PRO A 221 -14.86 -16.58 -2.54
C PRO A 221 -13.74 -15.57 -2.18
N TRP A 222 -13.64 -15.10 -0.95
CA TRP A 222 -12.56 -14.20 -0.53
C TRP A 222 -11.20 -14.92 -0.49
N ARG A 223 -10.13 -14.17 -0.79
CA ARG A 223 -8.77 -14.71 -0.81
C ARG A 223 -8.09 -14.75 0.54
N ASN A 224 -8.43 -13.80 1.41
CA ASN A 224 -7.82 -13.66 2.72
C ASN A 224 -8.82 -13.10 3.74
N ILE A 225 -8.56 -13.38 5.01
CA ILE A 225 -9.43 -13.02 6.13
C ILE A 225 -9.59 -11.50 6.29
N TYR A 226 -8.62 -10.71 5.80
CA TYR A 226 -8.70 -9.26 5.83
C TYR A 226 -9.81 -8.74 4.90
N THR A 227 -9.82 -9.16 3.63
CA THR A 227 -10.86 -8.76 2.66
C THR A 227 -12.24 -9.26 3.06
N PHE A 228 -12.33 -10.49 3.59
CA PHE A 228 -13.55 -11.04 4.17
C PHE A 228 -14.06 -10.19 5.34
N GLY A 229 -13.19 -9.87 6.31
CA GLY A 229 -13.55 -9.05 7.46
C GLY A 229 -13.96 -7.62 7.09
N LYS A 230 -13.32 -7.03 6.07
CA LYS A 230 -13.72 -5.72 5.52
C LYS A 230 -15.10 -5.77 4.88
N ALA A 231 -15.40 -6.79 4.08
CA ALA A 231 -16.74 -6.98 3.50
C ALA A 231 -17.81 -7.17 4.59
N MET A 232 -17.50 -7.92 5.66
CA MET A 232 -18.43 -8.10 6.78
C MET A 232 -18.68 -6.79 7.54
N ALA A 233 -17.62 -6.01 7.78
CA ALA A 233 -17.73 -4.72 8.46
C ALA A 233 -18.49 -3.68 7.63
N GLU A 234 -18.36 -3.70 6.30
CA GLU A 234 -19.20 -2.86 5.43
C GLU A 234 -20.69 -3.17 5.60
N ASN A 235 -21.06 -4.44 5.71
CA ASN A 235 -22.46 -4.81 5.95
C ASN A 235 -22.96 -4.32 7.32
N LEU A 236 -22.12 -4.35 8.37
CA LEU A 236 -22.48 -3.74 9.65
C LEU A 236 -22.73 -2.24 9.50
N VAL A 237 -21.87 -1.51 8.79
CA VAL A 237 -22.05 -0.07 8.57
C VAL A 237 -23.36 0.21 7.81
N GLU A 238 -23.68 -0.57 6.80
CA GLU A 238 -24.95 -0.48 6.07
C GLU A 238 -26.17 -0.72 6.98
N GLN A 239 -26.13 -1.77 7.81
CA GLN A 239 -27.22 -2.06 8.75
C GLN A 239 -27.45 -0.92 9.75
N TYR A 240 -26.38 -0.32 10.27
CA TYR A 240 -26.48 0.79 11.22
C TYR A 240 -26.92 2.08 10.55
N ALA A 241 -26.54 2.32 9.28
CA ALA A 241 -27.00 3.47 8.51
C ALA A 241 -28.54 3.56 8.48
N THR A 242 -29.22 2.43 8.30
CA THR A 242 -30.70 2.38 8.25
C THR A 242 -31.40 2.59 9.59
N LYS A 243 -30.65 2.61 10.71
CA LYS A 243 -31.19 2.62 12.08
C LYS A 243 -30.68 3.79 12.92
N SER A 244 -29.89 4.67 12.35
CA SER A 244 -29.19 5.75 13.07
C SER A 244 -29.58 7.10 12.51
N ASP A 245 -29.60 8.12 13.37
CA ASP A 245 -29.90 9.51 12.99
C ASP A 245 -28.70 10.27 12.38
N PHE A 246 -27.61 9.56 12.10
CA PHE A 246 -26.38 10.11 11.52
C PHE A 246 -26.03 9.41 10.20
N TYR A 247 -25.30 10.11 9.33
CA TYR A 247 -24.89 9.55 8.05
C TYR A 247 -23.80 8.49 8.22
N CYS A 248 -23.83 7.44 7.41
CA CYS A 248 -22.75 6.47 7.32
C CYS A 248 -22.08 6.57 5.95
N THR A 249 -20.75 6.49 5.93
CA THR A 249 -19.98 6.41 4.69
C THR A 249 -19.01 5.22 4.73
N ILE A 250 -18.86 4.55 3.58
CA ILE A 250 -17.88 3.51 3.35
C ILE A 250 -16.89 4.05 2.31
N PHE A 251 -15.67 4.33 2.75
CA PHE A 251 -14.60 4.80 1.88
C PHE A 251 -13.65 3.65 1.53
N ARG A 252 -13.57 3.27 0.25
CA ARG A 252 -12.81 2.14 -0.29
C ARG A 252 -11.61 2.62 -1.12
N PRO A 253 -10.47 2.90 -0.48
CA PRO A 253 -9.25 3.18 -1.22
C PRO A 253 -8.69 1.90 -1.86
N SER A 254 -8.10 2.06 -3.05
CA SER A 254 -7.24 1.05 -3.68
C SER A 254 -5.85 1.01 -3.01
N MET A 255 -4.80 0.52 -3.70
CA MET A 255 -3.46 0.44 -3.10
C MET A 255 -2.88 1.83 -2.85
N ILE A 256 -2.84 2.22 -1.59
CA ILE A 256 -2.28 3.50 -1.14
C ILE A 256 -0.76 3.45 -1.21
N MET A 257 -0.18 4.38 -1.97
CA MET A 257 1.26 4.51 -2.24
C MET A 257 1.81 5.82 -1.66
N LEU A 258 3.07 6.13 -1.94
CA LEU A 258 3.74 7.37 -1.49
C LEU A 258 2.96 8.62 -1.91
N SER A 259 3.13 9.74 -1.22
CA SER A 259 2.43 10.97 -1.56
C SER A 259 2.83 11.52 -2.94
N TYR A 260 1.89 12.20 -3.57
CA TYR A 260 2.11 12.93 -4.82
C TYR A 260 2.74 14.30 -4.55
N GLN A 261 2.16 15.07 -3.62
CA GLN A 261 2.52 16.44 -3.32
C GLN A 261 2.73 16.68 -1.82
N GLU A 262 1.85 16.19 -0.95
CA GLU A 262 1.80 16.60 0.45
C GLU A 262 2.06 15.46 1.46
N PRO A 263 2.63 15.73 2.64
CA PRO A 263 3.23 17.00 3.07
C PRO A 263 4.52 17.35 2.31
N SER A 264 5.10 16.37 1.63
CA SER A 264 6.12 16.55 0.60
C SER A 264 6.00 15.44 -0.44
N PRO A 265 6.44 15.64 -1.69
CA PRO A 265 6.40 14.59 -2.71
C PRO A 265 7.18 13.34 -2.31
N GLY A 266 6.61 12.15 -2.55
CA GLY A 266 7.25 10.87 -2.27
C GLY A 266 7.30 10.48 -0.78
N TRP A 267 6.62 11.20 0.10
CA TRP A 267 6.59 10.87 1.53
C TRP A 267 5.96 9.50 1.80
N THR A 268 6.57 8.79 2.75
CA THR A 268 6.05 7.57 3.37
C THR A 268 6.52 7.48 4.82
N ASN A 269 5.85 6.67 5.65
CA ASN A 269 6.26 6.41 7.03
C ASN A 269 7.52 5.51 7.15
N GLY A 270 8.22 5.25 6.04
CA GLY A 270 9.44 4.46 5.96
C GLY A 270 9.23 2.94 6.03
N ASN A 271 7.98 2.47 6.18
CA ASN A 271 7.68 1.05 6.21
C ASN A 271 7.49 0.50 4.79
N LEU A 272 8.21 -0.59 4.50
CA LEU A 272 8.06 -1.35 3.26
C LEU A 272 6.95 -2.39 3.41
N ASN A 273 5.75 -2.05 2.96
CA ASN A 273 4.62 -2.97 2.91
C ASN A 273 4.05 -3.04 1.49
N GLY A 274 3.45 -4.19 1.15
CA GLY A 274 2.74 -4.37 -0.11
C GLY A 274 3.62 -4.16 -1.37
N PRO A 275 3.06 -3.61 -2.46
CA PRO A 275 3.77 -3.39 -3.73
C PRO A 275 5.06 -2.57 -3.61
N SER A 276 5.11 -1.61 -2.67
CA SER A 276 6.30 -0.78 -2.46
C SER A 276 7.54 -1.58 -2.09
N SER A 277 7.37 -2.74 -1.45
CA SER A 277 8.48 -3.65 -1.15
C SER A 277 9.10 -4.25 -2.42
N ILE A 278 8.28 -4.58 -3.43
CA ILE A 278 8.77 -5.06 -4.73
C ILE A 278 9.49 -3.96 -5.46
N PHE A 279 8.85 -2.79 -5.61
CA PHE A 279 9.42 -1.70 -6.39
C PHE A 279 10.75 -1.24 -5.81
N THR A 280 10.87 -1.23 -4.48
CA THR A 280 12.14 -0.99 -3.81
C THR A 280 13.16 -2.09 -4.11
N ALA A 281 12.76 -3.37 -4.06
CA ALA A 281 13.66 -4.48 -4.34
C ALA A 281 14.13 -4.52 -5.81
N VAL A 282 13.25 -4.19 -6.76
CA VAL A 282 13.62 -4.02 -8.17
C VAL A 282 14.61 -2.85 -8.32
N GLY A 283 14.30 -1.68 -7.76
CA GLY A 283 15.19 -0.52 -7.84
C GLY A 283 16.55 -0.71 -7.15
N LEU A 284 16.66 -1.62 -6.17
CA LEU A 284 17.92 -2.02 -5.55
C LEU A 284 18.70 -3.09 -6.36
N GLY A 285 18.15 -3.56 -7.48
CA GLY A 285 18.74 -4.62 -8.29
C GLY A 285 18.67 -6.00 -7.63
N ILE A 286 17.62 -6.27 -6.85
CA ILE A 286 17.37 -7.59 -6.24
C ILE A 286 16.48 -8.43 -7.16
N PHE A 287 15.41 -7.85 -7.68
CA PHE A 287 14.51 -8.52 -8.62
C PHE A 287 14.79 -8.07 -10.06
N HIS A 288 15.01 -9.05 -10.94
CA HIS A 288 15.33 -8.82 -12.35
C HIS A 288 14.27 -9.33 -13.33
N ILE A 289 13.29 -10.09 -12.84
CA ILE A 289 12.21 -10.63 -13.66
C ILE A 289 10.87 -10.50 -12.94
N ILE A 290 9.86 -10.06 -13.67
CA ILE A 290 8.47 -9.95 -13.19
C ILE A 290 7.51 -10.54 -14.23
N PRO A 291 6.33 -11.02 -13.83
CA PRO A 291 5.28 -11.35 -14.79
C PRO A 291 4.87 -10.09 -15.55
N LYS A 292 4.69 -10.21 -16.86
CA LYS A 292 4.16 -9.13 -17.68
C LYS A 292 2.70 -8.93 -17.28
N ARG A 293 2.35 -7.65 -17.11
CA ARG A 293 1.00 -7.27 -16.74
C ARG A 293 0.17 -6.93 -17.98
N HIS A 294 -1.07 -7.41 -18.01
CA HIS A 294 -2.01 -7.19 -19.12
C HIS A 294 -3.18 -6.26 -18.78
N SER A 295 -3.29 -5.86 -17.50
CA SER A 295 -4.35 -5.01 -16.96
C SER A 295 -3.76 -3.78 -16.26
N PRO A 296 -4.49 -2.67 -16.08
CA PRO A 296 -4.04 -1.58 -15.22
C PRO A 296 -4.04 -1.99 -13.74
N THR A 297 -3.00 -1.64 -12.99
CA THR A 297 -2.99 -1.77 -11.52
C THR A 297 -3.58 -0.51 -10.91
N ASP A 298 -4.52 -0.66 -9.98
CA ASP A 298 -4.98 0.46 -9.16
C ASP A 298 -3.97 0.80 -8.08
N MET A 299 -3.41 2.00 -8.17
CA MET A 299 -2.58 2.62 -7.14
C MET A 299 -2.99 4.08 -7.01
N VAL A 300 -2.97 4.60 -5.79
CA VAL A 300 -3.35 5.98 -5.47
C VAL A 300 -2.38 6.60 -4.47
N PRO A 301 -1.99 7.88 -4.64
CA PRO A 301 -1.16 8.57 -3.66
C PRO A 301 -1.87 8.78 -2.32
N VAL A 302 -1.14 8.67 -1.20
CA VAL A 302 -1.72 8.78 0.16
C VAL A 302 -2.36 10.13 0.44
N ASP A 303 -1.79 11.22 -0.05
CA ASP A 303 -2.27 12.58 0.15
C ASP A 303 -3.55 12.87 -0.63
N MET A 304 -3.62 12.46 -1.89
CA MET A 304 -4.86 12.55 -2.67
C MET A 304 -5.96 11.67 -2.06
N CYS A 305 -5.60 10.46 -1.60
CA CYS A 305 -6.53 9.58 -0.89
C CYS A 305 -7.04 10.19 0.43
N THR A 306 -6.18 10.89 1.17
CA THR A 306 -6.54 11.62 2.38
C THR A 306 -7.53 12.74 2.05
N ASN A 307 -7.24 13.51 1.01
CA ASN A 307 -8.09 14.61 0.54
C ASN A 307 -9.46 14.09 0.04
N ALA A 308 -9.49 12.93 -0.61
CA ALA A 308 -10.73 12.27 -1.02
C ALA A 308 -11.57 11.84 0.19
N LEU A 309 -10.96 11.25 1.23
CA LEU A 309 -11.68 10.90 2.46
C LEU A 309 -12.30 12.14 3.13
N ILE A 310 -11.54 13.23 3.21
CA ILE A 310 -11.99 14.49 3.82
C ILE A 310 -13.13 15.12 3.00
N SER A 311 -12.98 15.20 1.68
CA SER A 311 -14.00 15.80 0.80
C SER A 311 -15.28 14.94 0.69
N THR A 312 -15.15 13.61 0.61
CA THR A 312 -16.33 12.71 0.60
C THR A 312 -17.08 12.72 1.93
N THR A 313 -16.39 12.90 3.07
CA THR A 313 -17.04 13.09 4.38
C THR A 313 -17.91 14.35 4.39
N TRP A 314 -17.38 15.47 3.87
CA TRP A 314 -18.14 16.71 3.71
C TRP A 314 -19.34 16.53 2.77
N ALA A 315 -19.13 15.94 1.60
CA ALA A 315 -20.17 15.80 0.58
C ALA A 315 -21.36 14.94 1.05
N ALA A 316 -21.08 13.88 1.82
CA ALA A 316 -22.12 13.03 2.39
C ALA A 316 -23.11 13.81 3.27
N VAL A 317 -22.61 14.73 4.10
CA VAL A 317 -23.42 15.51 5.05
C VAL A 317 -24.05 16.75 4.40
N ASN A 318 -23.30 17.45 3.56
CA ASN A 318 -23.69 18.78 3.07
C ASN A 318 -24.31 18.78 1.67
N GLU A 319 -23.90 17.89 0.78
CA GLU A 319 -24.26 17.97 -0.65
C GLU A 319 -25.33 16.94 -1.03
N PHE A 320 -25.18 15.68 -0.62
CA PHE A 320 -26.02 14.60 -1.15
C PHE A 320 -27.14 14.11 -0.24
N LYS A 321 -27.00 14.24 1.09
CA LYS A 321 -28.03 13.94 2.12
C LYS A 321 -28.97 12.77 1.79
N SER A 322 -28.63 11.56 2.24
CA SER A 322 -29.41 10.35 1.98
C SER A 322 -29.62 9.54 3.26
N ASP A 323 -30.77 8.86 3.35
CA ASP A 323 -31.05 7.86 4.39
C ASP A 323 -30.30 6.54 4.12
N GLN A 324 -29.64 6.41 2.97
CA GLN A 324 -28.79 5.28 2.61
C GLN A 324 -27.32 5.56 2.89
N VAL A 325 -26.56 4.50 3.13
CA VAL A 325 -25.09 4.56 3.27
C VAL A 325 -24.45 5.04 1.96
N PHE A 326 -23.53 6.00 2.05
CA PHE A 326 -22.74 6.42 0.90
C PHE A 326 -21.52 5.52 0.74
N VAL A 327 -21.28 5.04 -0.47
CA VAL A 327 -20.11 4.22 -0.79
C VAL A 327 -19.24 4.97 -1.78
N TYR A 328 -17.98 5.19 -1.41
CA TYR A 328 -17.01 5.91 -2.24
C TYR A 328 -15.81 5.02 -2.51
N ASN A 329 -15.52 4.77 -3.77
CA ASN A 329 -14.31 4.07 -4.20
C ASN A 329 -13.25 5.11 -4.59
N TYR A 330 -12.00 4.85 -4.22
CA TYR A 330 -10.88 5.70 -4.64
C TYR A 330 -9.82 4.86 -5.37
N GLY A 331 -9.96 4.81 -6.69
CA GLY A 331 -9.14 4.02 -7.61
C GLY A 331 -8.95 4.70 -8.96
N SER A 332 -7.85 4.38 -9.63
CA SER A 332 -7.41 5.00 -10.89
C SER A 332 -7.75 4.18 -12.13
N SER A 333 -8.10 2.90 -12.04
CA SER A 333 -8.17 1.97 -13.17
C SER A 333 -9.24 2.27 -14.23
N VAL A 334 -10.31 2.98 -13.86
CA VAL A 334 -11.39 3.37 -14.79
C VAL A 334 -11.22 4.80 -15.30
N VAL A 335 -10.61 5.69 -14.52
CA VAL A 335 -10.52 7.13 -14.84
C VAL A 335 -9.16 7.56 -15.38
N ASN A 336 -8.08 6.94 -14.91
CA ASN A 336 -6.70 7.27 -15.29
C ASN A 336 -5.77 6.06 -15.07
N PRO A 337 -5.96 4.97 -15.84
CA PRO A 337 -5.20 3.74 -15.65
C PRO A 337 -3.71 3.92 -15.94
N ILE A 338 -2.85 3.38 -15.06
CA ILE A 338 -1.42 3.29 -15.35
C ILE A 338 -1.17 2.38 -16.56
N ASN A 339 -0.43 2.88 -17.55
CA ASN A 339 -0.03 2.08 -18.71
C ASN A 339 1.25 1.25 -18.43
N GLY A 340 1.54 0.28 -19.29
CA GLY A 340 2.68 -0.63 -19.09
C GLY A 340 4.04 0.08 -18.95
N LYS A 341 4.30 1.11 -19.76
CA LYS A 341 5.56 1.88 -19.69
C LYS A 341 5.67 2.68 -18.39
N GLN A 342 4.58 3.33 -17.97
CA GLN A 342 4.52 4.04 -16.69
C GLN A 342 4.72 3.08 -15.52
N PHE A 343 4.13 1.89 -15.59
CA PHE A 343 4.32 0.86 -14.57
C PHE A 343 5.78 0.38 -14.51
N GLU A 344 6.44 0.17 -15.66
CA GLU A 344 7.88 -0.12 -15.71
C GLU A 344 8.69 1.00 -15.05
N HIS A 345 8.43 2.26 -15.40
CA HIS A 345 9.09 3.42 -14.77
C HIS A 345 8.86 3.48 -13.26
N LEU A 346 7.63 3.25 -12.80
CA LEU A 346 7.26 3.22 -11.38
C LEU A 346 7.94 2.07 -10.64
N SER A 347 8.00 0.89 -11.26
CA SER A 347 8.48 -0.34 -10.65
C SER A 347 10.00 -0.40 -10.47
N GLY A 348 10.71 0.67 -10.84
CA GLY A 348 12.11 0.84 -10.50
C GLY A 348 13.00 1.16 -11.70
N PHE A 349 12.49 1.35 -12.92
CA PHE A 349 13.33 1.60 -14.10
C PHE A 349 14.29 2.80 -13.92
N ARG A 350 13.85 3.82 -13.17
CA ARG A 350 14.68 4.98 -12.81
C ARG A 350 15.68 4.71 -11.68
N GLY A 351 15.73 3.50 -11.15
CA GLY A 351 16.79 3.04 -10.25
C GLY A 351 18.17 3.08 -10.91
N ALA A 352 18.23 2.95 -12.24
CA ALA A 352 19.45 3.22 -13.00
C ALA A 352 19.76 4.72 -13.15
N ASP A 353 18.74 5.57 -13.29
CA ASP A 353 18.90 7.03 -13.45
C ASP A 353 19.30 7.72 -12.14
N PHE A 354 18.75 7.23 -11.02
CA PHE A 354 18.98 7.75 -9.67
C PHE A 354 19.36 6.62 -8.71
N PRO A 355 20.50 5.96 -8.92
CA PRO A 355 20.86 4.78 -8.15
C PRO A 355 21.08 5.11 -6.68
N SER A 356 20.65 4.18 -5.83
CA SER A 356 20.89 4.29 -4.40
C SER A 356 22.32 3.87 -4.05
N SER A 357 22.92 4.53 -3.06
CA SER A 357 24.19 4.05 -2.47
C SER A 357 24.05 2.65 -1.85
N LYS A 358 22.81 2.18 -1.64
CA LYS A 358 22.47 0.89 -1.03
C LYS A 358 22.12 -0.20 -2.04
N MET A 359 22.29 0.02 -3.35
CA MET A 359 22.05 -1.00 -4.37
C MET A 359 22.78 -2.31 -4.05
N ILE A 360 22.16 -3.44 -4.35
CA ILE A 360 22.72 -4.76 -4.03
C ILE A 360 23.17 -5.47 -5.30
N GLY A 361 22.44 -5.31 -6.40
CA GLY A 361 22.76 -5.91 -7.68
C GLY A 361 22.73 -4.92 -8.85
N PRO A 362 23.07 -5.38 -10.07
CA PRO A 362 22.92 -4.60 -11.30
C PRO A 362 21.47 -4.16 -11.49
N HIS A 363 21.20 -3.08 -12.19
CA HIS A 363 19.82 -2.66 -12.45
C HIS A 363 19.39 -3.05 -13.86
N PHE A 364 18.55 -4.08 -13.96
CA PHE A 364 17.79 -4.42 -15.15
C PHE A 364 16.52 -5.17 -14.76
N LEU A 365 15.48 -5.03 -15.57
CA LEU A 365 14.18 -5.66 -15.35
C LEU A 365 13.65 -6.24 -16.65
N HIS A 366 13.27 -7.51 -16.62
CA HIS A 366 12.61 -8.19 -17.73
C HIS A 366 11.17 -8.56 -17.34
N SER A 367 10.22 -8.34 -18.26
CA SER A 367 8.83 -8.76 -18.08
C SER A 367 8.52 -9.95 -18.99
N THR A 368 7.85 -10.98 -18.45
CA THR A 368 7.51 -12.21 -19.21
C THR A 368 6.04 -12.59 -19.12
N ASN A 369 5.46 -13.04 -20.24
CA ASN A 369 4.10 -13.59 -20.28
C ASN A 369 4.03 -15.03 -19.72
N TRP A 370 5.16 -15.71 -19.59
CA TRP A 370 5.21 -17.14 -19.29
C TRP A 370 5.50 -17.34 -17.81
N TYR A 371 4.52 -17.86 -17.07
CA TYR A 371 4.66 -18.07 -15.62
C TYR A 371 5.80 -19.04 -15.28
N SER A 372 5.99 -20.09 -16.09
CA SER A 372 7.13 -21.00 -15.96
C SER A 372 8.47 -20.28 -16.13
N LEU A 373 8.59 -19.38 -17.11
CA LEU A 373 9.80 -18.58 -17.31
C LEU A 373 10.02 -17.60 -16.16
N PHE A 374 8.96 -17.03 -15.59
CA PHE A 374 9.06 -16.22 -14.38
C PHE A 374 9.63 -17.03 -13.20
N LEU A 375 9.14 -18.25 -12.97
CA LEU A 375 9.63 -19.12 -11.89
C LEU A 375 11.09 -19.52 -12.11
N ILE A 376 11.43 -19.99 -13.31
CA ILE A 376 12.81 -20.37 -13.68
C ILE A 376 13.74 -19.17 -13.58
N GLY A 377 13.34 -18.03 -14.14
CA GLY A 377 14.08 -16.78 -14.08
C GLY A 377 14.27 -16.28 -12.66
N THR A 378 13.28 -16.44 -11.78
CA THR A 378 13.42 -16.10 -10.34
C THR A 378 14.48 -16.98 -9.69
N ILE A 379 14.53 -18.27 -10.00
CA ILE A 379 15.58 -19.16 -9.48
C ILE A 379 16.96 -18.73 -9.99
N ILE A 380 17.09 -18.49 -11.29
CA ILE A 380 18.37 -18.19 -11.95
C ILE A 380 18.89 -16.79 -11.60
N LEU A 381 18.02 -15.78 -11.54
CA LEU A 381 18.42 -14.37 -11.42
C LEU A 381 18.37 -13.85 -9.98
N LEU A 382 17.59 -14.48 -9.09
CA LEU A 382 17.48 -14.05 -7.69
C LEU A 382 18.06 -15.09 -6.72
N VAL A 383 17.62 -16.35 -6.81
CA VAL A 383 17.95 -17.38 -5.80
C VAL A 383 19.40 -17.82 -5.90
N ILE A 384 19.85 -18.27 -7.07
CA ILE A 384 21.22 -18.76 -7.28
C ILE A 384 22.26 -17.66 -6.98
N PRO A 385 22.16 -16.43 -7.52
CA PRO A 385 23.10 -15.35 -7.22
C PRO A 385 23.09 -14.99 -5.73
N GLY A 386 21.92 -15.02 -5.09
CA GLY A 386 21.80 -14.82 -3.64
C GLY A 386 22.56 -15.86 -2.82
N ILE A 387 22.46 -17.15 -3.18
CA ILE A 387 23.21 -18.23 -2.52
C ILE A 387 24.71 -18.06 -2.71
N ILE A 388 25.16 -17.77 -3.94
CA ILE A 388 26.57 -17.54 -4.25
C ILE A 388 27.11 -16.36 -3.43
N ALA A 389 26.37 -15.25 -3.37
CA ALA A 389 26.73 -14.08 -2.57
C ALA A 389 26.84 -14.42 -1.08
N ASP A 390 25.92 -15.21 -0.53
CA ASP A 390 25.97 -15.65 0.87
C ASP A 390 27.16 -16.59 1.14
N ILE A 391 27.53 -17.47 0.22
CA ILE A 391 28.74 -18.29 0.32
C ILE A 391 29.98 -17.40 0.36
N VAL A 392 30.10 -16.41 -0.54
CA VAL A 392 31.23 -15.47 -0.56
C VAL A 392 31.29 -14.67 0.75
N LEU A 393 30.16 -14.19 1.25
CA LEU A 393 30.08 -13.49 2.53
C LEU A 393 30.57 -14.38 3.67
N LEU A 394 30.13 -15.63 3.73
CA LEU A 394 30.57 -16.59 4.75
C LEU A 394 32.08 -16.86 4.67
N LEU A 395 32.63 -17.03 3.46
CA LEU A 395 34.07 -17.17 3.25
C LEU A 395 34.86 -15.91 3.68
N CYS A 396 34.24 -14.74 3.60
CA CYS A 396 34.79 -13.48 4.09
C CYS A 396 34.54 -13.21 5.59
N GLY A 397 34.02 -14.19 6.35
CA GLY A 397 33.68 -14.04 7.77
C GLY A 397 32.48 -13.12 8.03
N LYS A 398 31.67 -12.83 7.01
CA LYS A 398 30.47 -11.98 7.09
C LYS A 398 29.20 -12.84 7.17
N LYS A 399 28.14 -12.25 7.72
CA LYS A 399 26.84 -12.93 7.87
C LYS A 399 26.10 -12.99 6.52
N PRO A 400 25.40 -14.10 6.22
CA PRO A 400 24.56 -14.20 5.03
C PRO A 400 23.39 -13.21 5.09
N LEU A 401 23.07 -12.62 3.94
CA LEU A 401 22.05 -11.61 3.73
C LEU A 401 20.90 -12.11 2.84
N ALA A 402 21.21 -12.86 1.76
CA ALA A 402 20.22 -13.27 0.77
C ALA A 402 19.17 -14.22 1.36
N ILE A 403 19.58 -15.20 2.17
CA ILE A 403 18.66 -16.11 2.86
C ILE A 403 17.70 -15.35 3.78
N LYS A 404 18.15 -14.27 4.43
CA LYS A 404 17.29 -13.44 5.29
C LYS A 404 16.24 -12.68 4.48
N VAL A 405 16.62 -12.17 3.31
CA VAL A 405 15.69 -11.50 2.39
C VAL A 405 14.68 -12.51 1.84
N ALA A 406 15.13 -13.66 1.35
CA ALA A 406 14.28 -14.71 0.79
C ALA A 406 13.20 -15.19 1.78
N ARG A 407 13.57 -15.44 3.05
CA ARG A 407 12.62 -15.84 4.11
C ARG A 407 11.51 -14.82 4.37
N ARG A 408 11.74 -13.54 4.08
CA ARG A 408 10.73 -12.48 4.24
C ARG A 408 9.86 -12.31 2.99
N VAL A 409 10.45 -12.47 1.80
CA VAL A 409 9.77 -12.17 0.55
C VAL A 409 8.96 -13.36 0.03
N ILE A 410 9.51 -14.59 0.07
CA ILE A 410 8.86 -15.77 -0.51
C ILE A 410 7.42 -15.99 0.02
N PRO A 411 7.14 -15.88 1.33
CA PRO A 411 5.78 -16.13 1.84
C PRO A 411 4.73 -15.16 1.31
N VAL A 412 5.13 -13.94 0.92
CA VAL A 412 4.20 -12.88 0.47
C VAL A 412 4.04 -12.82 -1.05
N VAL A 413 4.92 -13.47 -1.82
CA VAL A 413 4.90 -13.43 -3.29
C VAL A 413 3.56 -13.86 -3.89
N PRO A 414 2.88 -14.94 -3.46
CA PRO A 414 1.62 -15.36 -4.08
C PRO A 414 0.51 -14.31 -4.02
N ASP A 415 0.27 -13.73 -2.83
CA ASP A 415 -0.75 -12.69 -2.65
C ASP A 415 -0.36 -11.43 -3.43
N LEU A 416 0.93 -11.09 -3.38
CA LEU A 416 1.46 -9.93 -4.08
C LEU A 416 1.33 -10.05 -5.60
N LEU A 417 1.58 -11.23 -6.16
CA LEU A 417 1.36 -11.52 -7.57
C LEU A 417 -0.12 -11.49 -7.94
N TYR A 418 -0.99 -12.02 -7.07
CA TYR A 418 -2.44 -11.95 -7.26
C TYR A 418 -2.92 -10.50 -7.32
N PHE A 419 -2.61 -9.69 -6.30
CA PHE A 419 -3.09 -8.31 -6.23
C PHE A 419 -2.40 -7.36 -7.22
N SER A 420 -1.13 -7.63 -7.56
CA SER A 420 -0.31 -6.68 -8.35
C SER A 420 -0.07 -7.10 -9.80
N PHE A 421 -0.34 -8.34 -10.21
CA PHE A 421 -0.01 -8.83 -11.56
C PHE A 421 -1.10 -9.65 -12.24
N PHE A 422 -1.84 -10.49 -11.52
CA PHE A 422 -2.75 -11.46 -12.14
C PHE A 422 -4.22 -11.04 -12.24
N ASN A 423 -4.65 -10.02 -11.49
CA ASN A 423 -6.03 -9.53 -11.56
C ASN A 423 -6.20 -8.28 -12.41
N ASN A 424 -7.41 -8.13 -12.94
CA ASN A 424 -7.85 -7.02 -13.79
C ASN A 424 -9.07 -6.32 -13.20
N TRP A 425 -8.97 -5.91 -11.93
CA TRP A 425 -10.04 -5.18 -11.27
C TRP A 425 -10.28 -3.83 -11.93
N ARG A 426 -11.55 -3.45 -12.01
CA ARG A 426 -12.02 -2.15 -12.46
C ARG A 426 -12.74 -1.50 -11.29
N ILE A 427 -12.07 -0.52 -10.69
CA ILE A 427 -12.60 0.22 -9.55
C ILE A 427 -13.34 1.43 -10.11
N HIS A 428 -14.66 1.33 -10.11
CA HIS A 428 -15.54 2.41 -10.57
C HIS A 428 -15.70 3.44 -9.47
N VAL A 429 -15.62 4.72 -9.84
CA VAL A 429 -15.55 5.88 -8.93
C VAL A 429 -16.60 6.95 -9.27
N HIS A 430 -17.77 6.54 -9.77
CA HIS A 430 -18.85 7.44 -10.19
C HIS A 430 -19.35 8.40 -9.08
N GLU A 431 -19.72 7.92 -7.90
CA GLU A 431 -20.13 8.74 -6.76
C GLU A 431 -18.98 9.65 -6.29
N THR A 432 -17.76 9.15 -6.28
CA THR A 432 -16.57 9.95 -5.96
C THR A 432 -16.34 11.06 -7.01
N THR A 433 -16.59 10.82 -8.30
CA THR A 433 -16.47 11.86 -9.33
C THR A 433 -17.48 12.99 -9.15
N LYS A 434 -18.68 12.69 -8.66
CA LYS A 434 -19.68 13.71 -8.33
C LYS A 434 -19.17 14.65 -7.23
N VAL A 435 -18.38 14.14 -6.27
CA VAL A 435 -17.73 14.98 -5.25
C VAL A 435 -16.73 15.93 -5.88
N TRP A 436 -15.85 15.42 -6.76
CA TRP A 436 -14.86 16.26 -7.47
C TRP A 436 -15.52 17.41 -8.23
N ASP A 437 -16.64 17.13 -8.90
CA ASP A 437 -17.36 18.11 -9.71
C ASP A 437 -18.13 19.14 -8.86
N LYS A 438 -18.32 18.90 -7.55
CA LYS A 438 -18.95 19.83 -6.59
C LYS A 438 -17.97 20.70 -5.83
N MET A 439 -16.69 20.32 -5.78
CA MET A 439 -15.64 21.09 -5.11
C MET A 439 -15.41 22.40 -5.86
N ASN A 440 -15.39 23.51 -5.12
CA ASN A 440 -15.08 24.80 -5.71
C ASN A 440 -13.57 24.98 -5.93
N LYS A 441 -13.13 26.13 -6.47
CA LYS A 441 -11.72 26.34 -6.79
C LYS A 441 -10.87 26.22 -5.53
N ARG A 442 -11.30 26.87 -4.44
CA ARG A 442 -10.58 26.83 -3.16
C ARG A 442 -10.49 25.43 -2.55
N ASP A 443 -11.58 24.67 -2.60
CA ASP A 443 -11.60 23.28 -2.13
C ASP A 443 -10.67 22.39 -2.97
N ASN A 444 -10.60 22.60 -4.29
CA ASN A 444 -9.68 21.88 -5.17
C ASN A 444 -8.21 22.20 -4.91
N GLU A 445 -7.87 23.45 -4.59
CA GLU A 445 -6.51 23.85 -4.18
C GLU A 445 -6.12 23.20 -2.85
N LEU A 446 -7.00 23.28 -1.86
CA LEU A 446 -6.70 22.82 -0.50
C LEU A 446 -6.81 21.30 -0.36
N PHE A 447 -7.69 20.64 -1.12
CA PHE A 447 -7.98 19.21 -0.97
C PHE A 447 -7.94 18.49 -2.33
N PHE A 448 -6.91 18.77 -3.14
CA PHE A 448 -6.75 18.14 -4.45
C PHE A 448 -6.81 16.60 -4.39
N ASN A 449 -7.78 16.01 -5.09
CA ASN A 449 -7.98 14.56 -5.15
C ASN A 449 -8.62 14.06 -6.47
N ASP A 450 -8.60 14.87 -7.53
CA ASP A 450 -9.17 14.49 -8.83
C ASP A 450 -8.18 13.60 -9.60
N LEU A 451 -8.44 12.28 -9.63
CA LEU A 451 -7.58 11.33 -10.34
C LEU A 451 -7.58 11.51 -11.86
N ARG A 452 -8.54 12.23 -12.45
CA ARG A 452 -8.54 12.57 -13.89
C ARG A 452 -7.37 13.50 -14.23
N LYS A 453 -6.92 14.30 -13.24
CA LYS A 453 -5.84 15.29 -13.36
C LYS A 453 -4.52 14.81 -12.76
N PHE A 454 -4.44 13.54 -12.37
CA PHE A 454 -3.25 12.95 -11.77
C PHE A 454 -2.17 12.64 -12.83
N ASP A 455 -0.95 13.16 -12.64
CA ASP A 455 0.17 12.95 -13.56
C ASP A 455 1.05 11.77 -13.10
N TRP A 456 0.91 10.63 -13.79
CA TRP A 456 1.73 9.43 -13.57
C TRP A 456 3.23 9.68 -13.81
N GLY A 457 3.60 10.52 -14.77
CA GLY A 457 5.00 10.79 -15.13
C GLY A 457 5.75 11.50 -14.00
N ILE A 458 5.15 12.56 -13.45
CA ILE A 458 5.67 13.25 -12.26
C ILE A 458 5.67 12.31 -11.06
N TYR A 459 4.59 11.53 -10.87
CA TYR A 459 4.48 10.63 -9.74
C TYR A 459 5.56 9.54 -9.71
N CYS A 460 5.86 8.91 -10.86
CA CYS A 460 6.93 7.91 -10.96
C CYS A 460 8.29 8.45 -10.49
N PHE A 461 8.58 9.72 -10.78
CA PHE A 461 9.82 10.35 -10.33
C PHE A 461 9.84 10.54 -8.81
N SER A 462 8.81 11.21 -8.27
CA SER A 462 8.67 11.48 -6.84
C SER A 462 8.65 10.19 -6.01
N TYR A 463 8.08 9.11 -6.57
CA TYR A 463 8.03 7.80 -5.93
C TYR A 463 9.42 7.23 -5.64
N TRP A 464 10.31 7.21 -6.63
CA TRP A 464 11.66 6.63 -6.45
C TRP A 464 12.54 7.51 -5.56
N SER A 465 12.51 8.84 -5.76
CA SER A 465 13.23 9.77 -4.88
C SER A 465 12.72 9.69 -3.43
N GLY A 466 11.41 9.57 -3.25
CA GLY A 466 10.76 9.35 -1.96
C GLY A 466 11.18 8.04 -1.31
N THR A 467 11.24 6.96 -2.10
CA THR A 467 11.73 5.66 -1.65
C THR A 467 13.17 5.75 -1.14
N ARG A 468 14.08 6.40 -1.90
CA ARG A 468 15.46 6.62 -1.44
C ARG A 468 15.51 7.38 -0.11
N LYS A 469 14.83 8.52 -0.04
CA LYS A 469 14.85 9.38 1.15
C LYS A 469 14.22 8.72 2.38
N TYR A 470 12.98 8.26 2.26
CA TYR A 470 12.16 7.88 3.42
C TYR A 470 12.26 6.41 3.79
N VAL A 471 12.39 5.52 2.80
CA VAL A 471 12.51 4.07 3.03
C VAL A 471 13.97 3.69 3.19
N LEU A 472 14.79 3.98 2.19
CA LEU A 472 16.18 3.55 2.18
C LEU A 472 17.05 4.40 3.10
N LYS A 473 16.58 5.56 3.59
CA LYS A 473 17.40 6.52 4.36
C LYS A 473 18.69 6.84 3.61
N ASP A 474 18.54 7.12 2.33
CA ASP A 474 19.60 7.39 1.35
C ASP A 474 19.31 8.75 0.70
N PRO A 475 19.79 9.86 1.30
CA PRO A 475 19.48 11.20 0.83
C PRO A 475 20.10 11.46 -0.56
N ILE A 476 19.59 12.47 -1.27
CA ILE A 476 20.07 12.77 -2.64
C ILE A 476 21.57 13.07 -2.70
N SER A 477 22.17 13.57 -1.61
CA SER A 477 23.61 13.85 -1.50
C SER A 477 24.50 12.61 -1.68
N THR A 478 23.95 11.39 -1.59
CA THR A 478 24.70 10.14 -1.84
C THR A 478 24.62 9.68 -3.30
N LEU A 479 23.98 10.44 -4.19
CA LEU A 479 23.74 10.02 -5.58
C LEU A 479 25.04 9.63 -6.30
N ASP A 480 26.13 10.37 -6.12
CA ASP A 480 27.44 10.04 -6.72
C ASP A 480 27.98 8.69 -6.26
N GLN A 481 27.75 8.33 -4.99
CA GLN A 481 28.12 7.03 -4.45
C GLN A 481 27.26 5.93 -5.08
N GLY A 482 25.96 6.20 -5.24
CA GLY A 482 25.03 5.34 -5.95
C GLY A 482 25.45 5.11 -7.41
N LEU A 483 25.84 6.16 -8.12
CA LEU A 483 26.27 6.09 -9.53
C LEU A 483 27.54 5.23 -9.68
N LYS A 484 28.55 5.47 -8.85
CA LYS A 484 29.77 4.64 -8.82
C LYS A 484 29.44 3.18 -8.52
N ARG A 485 28.58 2.94 -7.52
CA ARG A 485 28.17 1.59 -7.12
C ARG A 485 27.40 0.88 -8.23
N HIS A 486 26.45 1.55 -8.87
CA HIS A 486 25.71 1.04 -10.02
C HIS A 486 26.66 0.66 -11.17
N TYR A 487 27.62 1.53 -11.50
CA TYR A 487 28.64 1.26 -12.51
C TYR A 487 29.41 -0.03 -12.24
N TYR A 488 29.92 -0.23 -11.02
CA TYR A 488 30.66 -1.45 -10.67
C TYR A 488 29.78 -2.70 -10.68
N LEU A 489 28.56 -2.62 -10.15
CA LEU A 489 27.62 -3.74 -10.15
C LEU A 489 27.22 -4.12 -11.57
N GLN A 490 26.97 -3.15 -12.45
CA GLN A 490 26.60 -3.37 -13.83
C GLN A 490 27.75 -3.99 -14.63
N ASN A 491 28.98 -3.48 -14.48
CA ASN A 491 30.14 -4.06 -15.16
C ASN A 491 30.48 -5.46 -14.64
N GLY A 492 30.41 -5.68 -13.32
CA GLY A 492 30.59 -7.01 -12.73
C GLY A 492 29.57 -8.02 -13.27
N TRP A 493 28.32 -7.60 -13.42
CA TRP A 493 27.28 -8.42 -14.04
C TRP A 493 27.57 -8.72 -15.52
N ASN A 494 27.95 -7.71 -16.30
CA ASN A 494 28.28 -7.91 -17.71
C ASN A 494 29.44 -8.91 -17.88
N ILE A 495 30.50 -8.80 -17.06
CA ILE A 495 31.62 -9.76 -17.05
C ILE A 495 31.14 -11.16 -16.68
N PHE A 496 30.30 -11.29 -15.65
CA PHE A 496 29.70 -12.56 -15.26
C PHE A 496 28.89 -13.18 -16.41
N CYS A 497 28.04 -12.40 -17.09
CA CYS A 497 27.28 -12.87 -18.23
C CYS A 497 28.19 -13.34 -19.38
N ILE A 498 29.23 -12.58 -19.72
CA ILE A 498 30.19 -12.96 -20.75
C ILE A 498 30.90 -14.27 -20.37
N ALA A 499 31.40 -14.39 -19.15
CA ALA A 499 32.06 -15.60 -18.66
C ALA A 499 31.10 -16.81 -18.67
N PHE A 500 29.84 -16.61 -18.29
CA PHE A 500 28.81 -17.64 -18.31
C PHE A 500 28.49 -18.10 -19.74
N VAL A 501 28.35 -17.17 -20.70
CA VAL A 501 28.16 -17.51 -22.12
C VAL A 501 29.38 -18.26 -22.67
N LEU A 502 30.60 -17.81 -22.37
CA LEU A 502 31.82 -18.51 -22.78
C LEU A 502 31.92 -19.92 -22.19
N LEU A 503 31.52 -20.10 -20.93
CA LEU A 503 31.44 -21.41 -20.29
C LEU A 503 30.42 -22.33 -20.98
N ILE A 504 29.24 -21.81 -21.30
CA ILE A 504 28.22 -22.55 -22.07
C ILE A 504 28.80 -22.96 -23.42
N LEU A 505 29.39 -22.03 -24.17
CA LEU A 505 30.00 -22.32 -25.47
C LEU A 505 31.11 -23.38 -25.38
N TYR A 506 31.95 -23.32 -24.34
CA TYR A 506 32.99 -24.33 -24.07
C TYR A 506 32.40 -25.70 -23.75
N ILE A 507 31.35 -25.76 -22.93
CA ILE A 507 30.66 -27.03 -22.62
C ILE A 507 30.05 -27.59 -23.92
N PHE A 508 29.32 -26.75 -24.67
CA PHE A 508 28.73 -27.16 -25.94
C PHE A 508 29.78 -27.61 -26.96
N SER A 509 30.93 -26.95 -27.08
CA SER A 509 31.98 -27.36 -28.02
C SER A 509 32.54 -28.74 -27.65
N ASN A 510 32.75 -29.01 -26.35
CA ASN A 510 33.24 -30.30 -25.87
C ASN A 510 32.20 -31.43 -26.03
N TYR A 511 30.92 -31.15 -25.77
CA TYR A 511 29.84 -32.11 -26.01
C TYR A 511 29.56 -32.33 -27.51
N PHE A 512 29.70 -31.30 -28.33
CA PHE A 512 29.59 -31.41 -29.79
C PHE A 512 30.73 -32.27 -30.36
N SER A 513 31.96 -32.12 -29.84
CA SER A 513 33.06 -33.02 -30.19
C SER A 513 32.80 -34.48 -29.76
N LEU A 514 32.12 -34.72 -28.63
CA LEU A 514 31.71 -36.06 -28.20
C LEU A 514 30.60 -36.66 -29.08
N LEU A 515 29.64 -35.84 -29.54
CA LEU A 515 28.57 -36.25 -30.47
C LEU A 515 29.06 -36.53 -31.89
N LEU A 516 30.24 -36.01 -32.26
CA LEU A 516 30.92 -36.32 -33.53
C LEU A 516 31.71 -37.63 -33.47
N ILE A 517 32.01 -38.19 -32.30
CA ILE A 517 32.75 -39.46 -32.16
C ILE A 517 32.04 -40.64 -32.88
N PRO A 518 30.71 -40.84 -32.75
CA PRO A 518 30.00 -41.87 -33.52
C PRO A 518 30.10 -41.67 -35.04
N PHE A 519 30.03 -40.43 -35.53
CA PHE A 519 30.17 -40.10 -36.96
C PHE A 519 31.59 -40.35 -37.46
N CYS A 520 32.61 -39.95 -36.70
CA CYS A 520 34.01 -40.24 -37.02
C CYS A 520 34.32 -41.75 -37.00
N ASN A 521 33.70 -42.51 -36.10
CA ASN A 521 33.82 -43.96 -36.04
C ASN A 521 33.10 -44.66 -37.21
N LEU A 522 31.95 -44.14 -37.66
CA LEU A 522 31.26 -44.59 -38.88
C LEU A 522 32.12 -44.40 -40.14
N ILE A 523 32.79 -43.25 -40.27
CA ILE A 523 33.71 -42.97 -41.38
C ILE A 523 34.92 -43.92 -41.33
N LYS A 524 35.50 -44.16 -40.15
CA LYS A 524 36.60 -45.14 -39.99
C LYS A 524 36.17 -46.57 -40.34
N LEU A 525 35.00 -47.01 -39.90
CA LEU A 525 34.46 -48.33 -40.23
C LEU A 525 34.18 -48.49 -41.73
N SER A 526 33.68 -47.43 -42.39
CA SER A 526 33.47 -47.44 -43.84
C SER A 526 34.78 -47.54 -44.62
N ASN A 527 35.86 -46.86 -44.18
CA ASN A 527 37.17 -46.98 -44.81
C ASN A 527 37.79 -48.37 -44.59
N VAL A 528 37.65 -48.98 -43.41
CA VAL A 528 38.12 -50.36 -43.16
C VAL A 528 37.39 -51.38 -44.05
N TYR A 529 36.08 -51.18 -44.28
CA TYR A 529 35.32 -52.03 -45.22
C TYR A 529 35.78 -51.86 -46.67
N ILE A 530 36.08 -50.63 -47.11
CA ILE A 530 36.56 -50.36 -48.47
C ILE A 530 37.97 -50.93 -48.70
N THR A 531 38.84 -50.91 -47.68
CA THR A 531 40.21 -51.45 -47.79
C THR A 531 40.26 -52.98 -47.76
N ASN A 532 39.23 -53.66 -47.23
CA ASN A 532 39.12 -55.13 -47.24
C ASN A 532 38.36 -55.69 -48.47
N ILE A 533 37.85 -54.81 -49.35
CA ILE A 533 37.15 -55.18 -50.60
C ILE A 533 38.05 -54.96 -51.84
N GLN A 534 39.22 -54.33 -51.68
CA GLN A 534 40.32 -54.34 -52.66
C GLN A 534 41.30 -55.46 -52.34
#